data_AF-A0A239KQM4-F1
#
_entry.id   AF-A0A239KQM4-F1
#
_cell.length_a   1.000
_cell.length_b   1.000
_cell.length_c   1.000
_cell.angle_alpha   90.00
_cell.angle_beta   90.00
_cell.angle_gamma   90.00
#
_symmetry.space_group_name_H-M   'P 1'
#
loop_
_entity.id
_entity.type
_entity.pdbx_description
1 polymer ?
#
loop_
_entity_poly.entity_id
_entity_poly.type
_entity_poly.pdbx_seq_one_letter_code
_entity_poly.pdbx_strand_id
1 'polypeptide(L)'
;MADQKKEEEWGPIEGFSNYEISNRGKIRSKSRKVWHKGSKTHMKLRGKLMRQRWNKICKCYFLDLIDDNGKRRTVYPHKETAKVFVKNGSPEKTMIIHKDNNPRNNYFENLEWRTKSEHMKWQFEVGNKNNYKVWKTRKKRYKNGFKPDTVLPGRPKKNKEKA
;
A
#
# COMPACT_ATOMS: atom_id res chain seq x y z
N MET A 1 -4.03 -11.00 29.05
CA MET A 1 -4.99 -9.92 28.75
C MET A 1 -5.74 -10.33 27.50
N ALA A 2 -7.06 -10.53 27.62
CA ALA A 2 -7.88 -11.04 26.53
C ALA A 2 -7.88 -10.04 25.38
N ASP A 3 -7.27 -10.44 24.26
CA ASP A 3 -7.27 -9.72 22.99
C ASP A 3 -8.73 -9.60 22.53
N GLN A 4 -9.37 -8.46 22.85
CA GLN A 4 -10.70 -8.13 22.34
C GLN A 4 -10.56 -7.96 20.83
N LYS A 5 -10.74 -9.08 20.14
CA LYS A 5 -10.58 -9.22 18.71
C LYS A 5 -11.69 -8.40 18.05
N LYS A 6 -11.43 -7.10 17.81
CA LYS A 6 -12.32 -6.22 17.05
C LYS A 6 -12.86 -6.98 15.84
N GLU A 7 -14.18 -6.98 15.71
CA GLU A 7 -14.88 -7.69 14.66
C GLU A 7 -14.36 -7.24 13.28
N GLU A 8 -14.37 -8.16 12.32
CA GLU A 8 -13.90 -7.86 10.96
C GLU A 8 -14.99 -7.08 10.22
N GLU A 9 -14.85 -5.76 10.19
CA GLU A 9 -15.71 -4.85 9.45
C GLU A 9 -15.35 -4.86 7.96
N TRP A 10 -16.35 -4.70 7.09
CA TRP A 10 -16.20 -4.68 5.64
C TRP A 10 -16.79 -3.40 5.06
N GLY A 11 -16.05 -2.76 4.15
CA GLY A 11 -16.46 -1.53 3.48
C GLY A 11 -16.32 -1.60 1.95
N PRO A 12 -17.03 -0.73 1.22
CA PRO A 12 -16.98 -0.69 -0.24
C PRO A 12 -15.64 -0.16 -0.75
N ILE A 13 -15.21 -0.62 -1.91
CA ILE A 13 -14.02 -0.10 -2.61
C ILE A 13 -14.50 0.81 -3.73
N GLU A 14 -14.03 2.06 -3.73
CA GLU A 14 -14.41 3.07 -4.74
C GLU A 14 -14.02 2.64 -6.16
N GLY A 15 -14.98 2.68 -7.09
CA GLY A 15 -14.82 2.22 -8.48
C GLY A 15 -14.87 0.69 -8.68
N PHE A 16 -15.13 -0.07 -7.60
CA PHE A 16 -15.23 -1.53 -7.60
C PHE A 16 -16.45 -1.99 -6.79
N SER A 17 -17.65 -1.56 -7.20
CA SER A 17 -18.94 -1.81 -6.53
C SER A 17 -19.20 -3.28 -6.16
N ASN A 18 -18.67 -4.21 -6.97
CA ASN A 18 -18.78 -5.66 -6.82
C ASN A 18 -17.89 -6.25 -5.72
N TYR A 19 -17.05 -5.45 -5.07
CA TYR A 19 -16.04 -5.89 -4.12
C TYR A 19 -16.10 -5.09 -2.82
N GLU A 20 -15.62 -5.70 -1.74
CA GLU A 20 -15.49 -5.10 -0.42
C GLU A 20 -14.12 -5.40 0.15
N ILE A 21 -13.62 -4.50 0.99
CA ILE A 21 -12.38 -4.67 1.73
C ILE A 21 -12.65 -4.67 3.23
N SER A 22 -11.97 -5.53 3.96
CA SER A 22 -12.05 -5.58 5.41
C SER A 22 -11.08 -4.62 6.08
N ASN A 23 -11.36 -4.25 7.32
CA ASN A 23 -10.48 -3.47 8.18
C ASN A 23 -9.11 -4.15 8.42
N ARG A 24 -8.95 -5.44 8.06
CA ARG A 24 -7.70 -6.23 8.09
C ARG A 24 -7.01 -6.34 6.73
N GLY A 25 -7.52 -5.67 5.70
CA GLY A 25 -6.98 -5.70 4.35
C GLY A 25 -7.26 -7.00 3.59
N LYS A 26 -8.35 -7.70 3.91
CA LYS A 26 -8.87 -8.79 3.08
C LYS A 26 -9.87 -8.26 2.08
N ILE A 27 -9.88 -8.80 0.86
CA ILE A 27 -10.84 -8.38 -0.17
C ILE A 27 -11.75 -9.56 -0.52
N ARG A 28 -13.05 -9.30 -0.63
CA ARG A 28 -14.05 -10.29 -1.06
C ARG A 28 -14.90 -9.74 -2.21
N SER A 29 -15.42 -10.62 -3.03
CA SER A 29 -16.47 -10.27 -4.00
C SER A 29 -17.85 -10.43 -3.36
N LYS A 30 -18.78 -9.55 -3.72
CA LYS A 30 -20.20 -9.66 -3.35
C LYS A 30 -20.89 -10.75 -4.17
N SER A 31 -21.93 -11.36 -3.59
CA SER A 31 -22.84 -12.22 -4.34
C SER A 31 -23.69 -11.37 -5.29
N ARG A 32 -23.80 -11.77 -6.55
CA ARG A 32 -24.54 -11.01 -7.58
C ARG A 32 -25.08 -11.89 -8.68
N LYS A 33 -26.12 -11.42 -9.38
CA LYS A 33 -26.63 -12.04 -10.62
C LYS A 33 -25.92 -11.41 -11.81
N VAL A 34 -25.46 -12.23 -12.76
CA VAL A 34 -24.74 -11.77 -13.97
C VAL A 34 -25.31 -12.47 -15.19
N TRP A 35 -25.46 -11.74 -16.28
CA TRP A 35 -25.80 -12.31 -17.58
C TRP A 35 -24.62 -13.10 -18.16
N HIS A 36 -24.83 -14.37 -18.46
CA HIS A 36 -23.81 -15.21 -19.09
C HIS A 36 -24.06 -15.30 -20.60
N LYS A 37 -23.14 -14.73 -21.39
CA LYS A 37 -23.29 -14.64 -22.86
C LYS A 37 -23.38 -16.01 -23.54
N GLY A 38 -22.63 -17.01 -23.06
CA GLY A 38 -22.58 -18.33 -23.68
C GLY A 38 -23.87 -19.14 -23.51
N SER A 39 -24.41 -19.18 -22.30
CA SER A 39 -25.65 -19.91 -21.99
C SER A 39 -26.92 -19.08 -22.19
N LYS A 40 -26.78 -17.77 -22.47
CA LYS A 40 -27.89 -16.81 -22.59
C LYS A 40 -28.84 -16.84 -21.37
N THR A 41 -28.28 -17.01 -20.17
CA THR A 41 -29.04 -17.09 -18.92
C THR A 41 -28.43 -16.22 -17.82
N HIS A 42 -29.24 -15.85 -16.84
CA HIS A 42 -28.78 -15.18 -15.62
C HIS A 42 -28.18 -16.20 -14.65
N MET A 43 -26.90 -16.04 -14.34
CA MET A 43 -26.19 -16.89 -13.37
C MET A 43 -26.01 -16.15 -12.04
N LYS A 44 -26.14 -16.87 -10.93
CA LYS A 44 -25.83 -16.35 -9.59
C LYS A 44 -24.36 -16.64 -9.28
N LEU A 45 -23.55 -15.59 -9.17
CA LEU A 45 -22.18 -15.69 -8.67
C LEU A 45 -22.20 -15.54 -7.15
N ARG A 46 -21.70 -16.55 -6.44
CA ARG A 46 -21.52 -16.50 -4.99
C ARG A 46 -20.32 -15.60 -4.65
N GLY A 47 -20.47 -14.78 -3.63
CA GLY A 47 -19.37 -14.01 -3.07
C GLY A 47 -18.25 -14.91 -2.57
N LYS A 48 -16.99 -14.53 -2.80
CA LYS A 48 -15.82 -15.30 -2.42
C LYS A 48 -14.72 -14.40 -1.90
N LEU A 49 -13.87 -14.94 -1.01
CA LEU A 49 -12.64 -14.28 -0.63
C LEU A 49 -11.68 -14.26 -1.81
N MET A 50 -11.11 -13.10 -2.11
CA MET A 50 -10.19 -12.92 -3.23
C MET A 50 -8.77 -13.27 -2.80
N ARG A 51 -8.08 -14.06 -3.64
CA ARG A 51 -6.69 -14.44 -3.40
C ARG A 51 -5.77 -13.25 -3.67
N GLN A 52 -5.07 -12.79 -2.63
CA GLN A 52 -4.07 -11.74 -2.73
C GLN A 52 -2.69 -12.35 -3.04
N ARG A 53 -1.90 -11.68 -3.89
CA ARG A 53 -0.54 -12.09 -4.27
C ARG A 53 0.49 -11.19 -3.60
N TRP A 54 1.65 -11.74 -3.27
CA TRP A 54 2.76 -10.97 -2.70
C TRP A 54 3.73 -10.53 -3.79
N ASN A 55 3.99 -9.22 -3.89
CA ASN A 55 5.04 -8.68 -4.75
C ASN A 55 6.35 -8.56 -3.96
N LYS A 56 7.39 -9.29 -4.39
CA LYS A 56 8.71 -9.28 -3.73
C LYS A 56 9.47 -7.96 -3.91
N ILE A 57 9.28 -7.27 -5.05
CA ILE A 57 9.98 -6.03 -5.39
C ILE A 57 9.38 -4.87 -4.60
N CYS A 58 8.06 -4.70 -4.68
CA CYS A 58 7.35 -3.63 -3.99
C CYS A 58 7.05 -3.95 -2.52
N LYS A 59 7.37 -5.16 -2.06
CA LYS A 59 7.10 -5.67 -0.71
C LYS A 59 5.67 -5.39 -0.24
N CYS A 60 4.68 -5.73 -1.05
CA CYS A 60 3.27 -5.52 -0.69
C CYS A 60 2.35 -6.56 -1.32
N TYR A 61 1.15 -6.69 -0.76
CA TYR A 61 0.08 -7.45 -1.40
C TYR A 61 -0.54 -6.67 -2.56
N PHE A 62 -0.97 -7.40 -3.59
CA PHE A 62 -1.72 -6.89 -4.73
C PHE A 62 -2.62 -7.97 -5.32
N LEU A 63 -3.64 -7.56 -6.06
CA LEU A 63 -4.53 -8.42 -6.84
C LEU A 63 -5.19 -7.60 -7.94
N ASP A 64 -5.71 -8.29 -8.94
CA ASP A 64 -6.43 -7.66 -10.04
C ASP A 64 -7.94 -7.85 -9.85
N LEU A 65 -8.68 -6.75 -9.89
CA LEU A 65 -10.14 -6.71 -9.82
C LEU A 65 -10.72 -6.18 -11.14
N ILE A 66 -12.01 -6.40 -11.36
CA ILE A 66 -12.75 -5.79 -12.46
C ILE A 66 -13.44 -4.54 -11.93
N ASP A 67 -13.13 -3.38 -12.51
CA ASP A 67 -13.78 -2.11 -12.15
C ASP A 67 -15.23 -2.06 -12.64
N ASP A 68 -15.95 -1.02 -12.25
CA ASP A 68 -17.36 -0.83 -12.63
C ASP A 68 -17.55 -0.63 -14.16
N ASN A 69 -16.48 -0.32 -14.89
CA ASN A 69 -16.47 -0.21 -16.35
C ASN A 69 -16.10 -1.54 -17.04
N GLY A 70 -15.97 -2.64 -16.28
CA GLY A 70 -15.59 -3.94 -16.82
C GLY A 70 -14.10 -4.09 -17.14
N LYS A 71 -13.24 -3.14 -16.78
CA LYS A 71 -11.80 -3.18 -17.02
C LYS A 71 -11.05 -3.80 -15.85
N ARG A 72 -10.05 -4.63 -16.17
CA ARG A 72 -9.17 -5.21 -15.14
C ARG A 72 -8.18 -4.15 -14.64
N ARG A 73 -8.13 -3.95 -13.33
CA ARG A 73 -7.19 -3.04 -12.66
C ARG A 73 -6.52 -3.69 -11.46
N THR A 74 -5.24 -3.39 -11.28
CA THR A 74 -4.49 -3.81 -10.08
C THR A 74 -4.83 -2.90 -8.90
N VAL A 75 -5.19 -3.51 -7.79
CA VAL A 75 -5.45 -2.82 -6.52
C VAL A 75 -4.49 -3.29 -5.44
N TYR A 76 -4.26 -2.43 -4.46
CA TYR A 76 -3.35 -2.67 -3.34
C TYR A 76 -4.15 -2.68 -2.04
N PRO A 77 -4.26 -3.83 -1.35
CA PRO A 77 -5.08 -3.97 -0.15
C PRO A 77 -4.76 -2.95 0.94
N HIS A 78 -3.49 -2.64 1.22
CA HIS A 78 -3.14 -1.58 2.18
C HIS A 78 -3.69 -0.20 1.78
N LYS A 79 -3.69 0.14 0.49
CA LYS A 79 -4.23 1.42 0.01
C LYS A 79 -5.73 1.48 0.14
N GLU A 80 -6.41 0.44 -0.32
CA GLU A 80 -7.86 0.39 -0.25
C GLU A 80 -8.34 0.33 1.22
N THR A 81 -7.60 -0.33 2.10
CA THR A 81 -7.93 -0.35 3.55
C THR A 81 -7.78 1.04 4.14
N ALA A 82 -6.68 1.74 3.83
CA ALA A 82 -6.45 3.09 4.33
C ALA A 82 -7.50 4.09 3.80
N LYS A 83 -7.93 3.97 2.54
CA LYS A 83 -8.97 4.84 1.99
C LYS A 83 -10.32 4.65 2.69
N VAL A 84 -10.67 3.42 3.04
CA VAL A 84 -11.98 3.09 3.62
C VAL A 84 -12.03 3.34 5.12
N PHE A 85 -10.98 2.98 5.86
CA PHE A 85 -11.01 2.92 7.33
C PHE A 85 -10.11 3.95 8.02
N VAL A 86 -9.20 4.62 7.30
CA VAL A 86 -8.27 5.59 7.90
C VAL A 86 -8.62 6.99 7.42
N LYS A 87 -9.11 7.82 8.34
CA LYS A 87 -9.42 9.23 8.06
C LYS A 87 -8.16 9.94 7.56
N ASN A 88 -8.24 10.53 6.37
CA ASN A 88 -7.18 11.38 5.87
C ASN A 88 -7.42 12.83 6.32
N GLY A 89 -6.57 13.33 7.21
CA GLY A 89 -6.71 14.68 7.78
C GLY A 89 -6.24 15.82 6.86
N SER A 90 -5.66 15.54 5.68
CA SER A 90 -5.24 16.57 4.73
C SER A 90 -5.10 16.01 3.31
N PRO A 91 -5.48 16.76 2.26
CA PRO A 91 -5.30 16.34 0.87
C PRO A 91 -3.82 16.17 0.47
N GLU A 92 -2.88 16.79 1.19
CA GLU A 92 -1.44 16.69 0.92
C GLU A 92 -0.85 15.33 1.34
N LYS A 93 -1.54 14.62 2.23
CA LYS A 93 -1.11 13.30 2.71
C LYS A 93 -1.52 12.23 1.71
N THR A 94 -0.65 12.01 0.73
CA THR A 94 -0.90 11.07 -0.37
C THR A 94 -0.23 9.70 -0.19
N MET A 95 0.61 9.52 0.84
CA MET A 95 1.40 8.31 1.07
C MET A 95 0.89 7.57 2.29
N ILE A 96 1.02 6.24 2.30
CA ILE A 96 0.63 5.40 3.44
C ILE A 96 1.88 4.74 3.99
N ILE A 97 2.02 4.75 5.32
CA ILE A 97 3.03 3.99 6.05
C ILE A 97 2.38 2.87 6.87
N HIS A 98 3.18 1.84 7.18
CA HIS A 98 2.85 0.80 8.16
C HIS A 98 3.61 1.13 9.45
N LYS A 99 2.91 1.44 10.55
CA LYS A 99 3.52 1.90 11.81
C LYS A 99 4.51 0.87 12.38
N ASP A 100 4.22 -0.41 12.24
CA ASP A 100 5.07 -1.54 12.66
C ASP A 100 6.20 -1.88 11.67
N ASN A 101 6.34 -1.14 10.56
CA ASN A 101 7.26 -1.41 9.46
C ASN A 101 7.10 -2.84 8.85
N ASN A 102 5.94 -3.47 9.00
CA ASN A 102 5.62 -4.77 8.42
C ASN A 102 4.57 -4.62 7.31
N PRO A 103 4.97 -4.69 6.03
CA PRO A 103 4.05 -4.50 4.91
C PRO A 103 3.00 -5.63 4.74
N ARG A 104 3.06 -6.68 5.56
CA ARG A 104 2.05 -7.74 5.60
C ARG A 104 0.90 -7.42 6.55
N ASN A 105 1.11 -6.53 7.52
CA ASN A 105 0.10 -6.14 8.48
C ASN A 105 -0.74 -4.99 7.94
N ASN A 106 -1.75 -5.31 7.13
CA ASN A 106 -2.65 -4.32 6.53
C ASN A 106 -3.83 -3.94 7.45
N TYR A 107 -3.71 -4.15 8.76
CA TYR A 107 -4.74 -3.70 9.69
C TYR A 107 -4.85 -2.18 9.69
N PHE A 108 -6.06 -1.64 9.62
CA PHE A 108 -6.25 -0.20 9.40
C PHE A 108 -5.57 0.67 10.47
N GLU A 109 -5.54 0.25 11.74
CA GLU A 109 -4.86 1.00 12.81
C GLU A 109 -3.34 1.02 12.65
N ASN A 110 -2.78 0.02 11.97
CA ASN A 110 -1.36 -0.03 11.61
C ASN A 110 -1.04 0.86 10.41
N LEU A 111 -2.04 1.39 9.70
CA LEU A 111 -1.85 2.25 8.54
C LEU A 111 -1.99 3.72 8.92
N GLU A 112 -1.19 4.57 8.29
CA GLU A 112 -1.25 6.01 8.51
C GLU A 112 -0.95 6.80 7.24
N TRP A 113 -1.76 7.84 6.99
CA TRP A 113 -1.55 8.78 5.90
C TRP A 113 -0.45 9.80 6.25
N ARG A 114 0.49 9.99 5.32
CA ARG A 114 1.62 10.91 5.43
C ARG A 114 1.86 11.65 4.12
N THR A 115 2.49 12.82 4.23
CA THR A 115 3.02 13.54 3.08
C THR A 115 4.22 12.81 2.49
N LYS A 116 4.64 13.19 1.28
CA LYS A 116 5.81 12.60 0.61
C LYS A 116 7.11 12.80 1.39
N SER A 117 7.28 13.98 2.00
CA SER A 117 8.45 14.33 2.81
C SER A 117 8.49 13.52 4.11
N GLU A 118 7.38 13.44 4.84
CA GLU A 118 7.27 12.63 6.06
C GLU A 118 7.50 11.15 5.79
N HIS A 119 6.88 10.59 4.74
CA HIS A 119 7.10 9.21 4.35
C HIS A 119 8.59 8.95 4.05
N MET A 120 9.26 9.87 3.35
CA MET A 120 10.70 9.74 3.09
C MET A 120 11.52 9.74 4.39
N LYS A 121 11.23 10.68 5.30
CA LYS A 121 11.89 10.77 6.60
C LYS A 121 11.72 9.46 7.40
N TRP A 122 10.49 8.97 7.49
CA TRP A 122 10.14 7.72 8.15
C TRP A 122 10.92 6.53 7.58
N GLN A 123 11.08 6.43 6.25
CA GLN A 123 11.85 5.36 5.61
C GLN A 123 13.33 5.33 6.03
N PHE A 124 13.92 6.48 6.38
CA PHE A 124 15.28 6.54 6.95
C PHE A 124 15.28 6.18 8.44
N GLU A 125 14.28 6.65 9.20
CA GLU A 125 14.13 6.37 10.63
C GLU A 125 13.99 4.87 10.90
N VAL A 126 13.15 4.17 10.13
CA VAL A 126 12.96 2.70 10.28
C VAL A 126 14.03 1.86 9.58
N GLY A 127 15.05 2.48 8.99
CA GLY A 127 16.19 1.79 8.39
C GLY A 127 15.93 1.14 7.02
N ASN A 128 14.75 1.36 6.41
CA ASN A 128 14.46 0.89 5.04
C ASN A 128 15.37 1.56 4.00
N LYS A 129 15.77 2.80 4.27
CA LYS A 129 16.75 3.56 3.48
C LYS A 129 17.99 3.86 4.30
N ASN A 130 19.13 3.90 3.62
CA ASN A 130 20.42 4.15 4.24
C ASN A 130 21.10 5.35 3.57
N ASN A 131 21.41 6.38 4.36
CA ASN A 131 22.08 7.60 3.89
C ASN A 131 23.38 7.32 3.15
N TYR A 132 24.18 6.37 3.61
CA TYR A 132 25.44 6.00 2.96
C TYR A 132 25.22 5.40 1.56
N LYS A 133 24.20 4.54 1.41
CA LYS A 133 23.85 3.97 0.09
C LYS A 133 23.35 5.05 -0.86
N VAL A 134 22.46 5.94 -0.39
CA VAL A 134 21.93 7.06 -1.18
C VAL A 134 23.06 8.00 -1.61
N TRP A 135 24.00 8.32 -0.71
CA TRP A 135 25.17 9.13 -1.01
C TRP A 135 26.03 8.50 -2.12
N LYS A 136 26.30 7.19 -2.06
CA LYS A 136 27.02 6.48 -3.14
C LYS A 136 26.31 6.59 -4.48
N THR A 137 24.99 6.38 -4.51
CA THR A 137 24.18 6.50 -5.72
C THR A 137 24.23 7.92 -6.29
N ARG A 138 24.12 8.95 -5.44
CA ARG A 138 24.24 10.36 -5.84
C ARG A 138 25.60 10.63 -6.48
N LYS A 139 26.69 10.21 -5.84
CA LYS A 139 28.05 10.39 -6.37
C LYS A 139 28.23 9.73 -7.74
N LYS A 140 27.69 8.54 -7.95
CA LYS A 140 27.71 7.87 -9.27
C LYS A 140 26.89 8.60 -10.32
N ARG A 141 25.71 9.10 -9.94
CA ARG A 141 24.77 9.76 -10.86
C ARG A 141 25.25 11.13 -11.32
N TYR A 142 25.84 11.90 -10.40
CA TYR A 142 26.35 13.25 -10.66
C TYR A 142 27.87 13.24 -10.87
N LYS A 143 28.41 12.19 -11.50
CA LYS A 143 29.85 12.06 -11.79
C LYS A 143 30.37 13.21 -12.66
N ASN A 144 29.51 13.79 -13.50
CA ASN A 144 29.81 14.92 -14.39
C ASN A 144 29.58 16.30 -13.73
N GLY A 145 29.45 16.34 -12.41
CA GLY A 145 29.25 17.57 -11.64
C GLY A 145 27.82 17.76 -11.15
N PHE A 146 27.71 18.50 -10.04
CA PHE A 146 26.47 19.10 -9.59
C PHE A 146 26.33 20.48 -10.26
N LYS A 147 25.16 21.13 -10.15
CA LYS A 147 25.03 22.54 -10.55
C LYS A 147 26.07 23.36 -9.77
N PRO A 148 26.69 24.39 -10.36
CA PRO A 148 27.80 25.14 -9.75
C PRO A 148 27.51 25.63 -8.32
N ASP A 149 26.26 25.99 -8.01
CA ASP A 149 25.85 26.50 -6.69
C ASP A 149 25.54 25.41 -5.64
N THR A 150 25.79 24.14 -5.94
CA THR A 150 25.37 23.04 -5.06
C THR A 150 26.43 22.72 -4.00
N VAL A 151 26.21 23.18 -2.77
CA VAL A 151 27.02 22.75 -1.61
C VAL A 151 26.56 21.38 -1.13
N LEU A 152 27.44 20.37 -1.19
CA LEU A 152 27.14 19.04 -0.66
C LEU A 152 27.53 18.93 0.81
N PRO A 153 26.67 18.37 1.67
CA PRO A 153 27.10 17.96 3.00
C PRO A 153 28.18 16.88 2.89
N GLY A 154 29.15 16.91 3.82
CA GLY A 154 30.25 15.94 3.89
C GLY A 154 29.79 14.48 3.92
N ARG A 155 30.71 13.55 3.64
CA ARG A 155 30.42 12.10 3.57
C ARG A 155 29.71 11.64 4.86
N PRO A 156 28.48 11.10 4.76
CA PRO A 156 27.81 10.52 5.92
C PRO A 156 28.60 9.33 6.46
N LYS A 157 28.84 9.28 7.78
CA LYS A 157 29.41 8.11 8.44
C LYS A 157 28.43 6.93 8.29
N LYS A 158 28.96 5.71 8.11
CA LYS A 158 28.13 4.49 8.11
C LYS A 158 27.73 4.26 9.57
N ASN A 159 26.43 4.30 9.90
CA ASN A 159 25.96 3.89 11.23
C ASN A 159 26.43 2.44 11.45
N LYS A 160 27.36 2.25 12.40
CA LYS A 160 27.90 0.96 12.83
C LYS A 160 27.21 0.56 14.14
N GLU A 161 25.90 0.35 14.14
CA GLU A 161 25.13 -0.12 15.31
C GLU A 161 23.89 -0.85 14.78
N LYS A 162 23.49 -2.06 15.20
CA LYS A 162 24.01 -3.08 16.13
C LYS A 162 23.87 -4.46 15.45
N ALA A 163 24.86 -5.32 15.62
CA ALA A 163 24.71 -6.76 15.40
C ALA A 163 23.98 -7.37 16.61
#